data_AF-G9YD69-F1
#
_entry.id   AF-G9YD69-F1
#
_cell.length_a   1.000
_cell.length_b   1.000
_cell.length_c   1.000
_cell.angle_alpha   90.00
_cell.angle_beta   90.00
_cell.angle_gamma   90.00
#
_symmetry.space_group_name_H-M   'P 1'
#
loop_
_entity.id
_entity.type
_entity.pdbx_description
1 polymer ?
#
loop_
_entity_poly.entity_id
_entity_poly.type
_entity_poly.pdbx_seq_one_letter_code
_entity_poly.pdbx_strand_id
1 'polypeptide(L)'
;MVFEASGNVRYTPLQKWIDHGVGKSYVAKRLKQPLSTAQVQALNQQAGYFVGKPYDILFGWSDTDIYCSELVWKMYFRAAGLKIGTVQRIEDFDLSSPAVKKIIKARYGDKLPLNEQVISPVAMFDSPLLETVASVGY
;
A
#
# COMPACT_ATOMS: atom_id res chain seq x y z
N MET A 1 -4.54 16.27 1.63
CA MET A 1 -3.20 15.64 1.56
C MET A 1 -3.38 14.15 1.32
N VAL A 2 -2.39 13.49 0.71
CA VAL A 2 -2.27 12.04 0.59
C VAL A 2 -1.09 11.61 1.44
N PHE A 3 -1.27 10.60 2.30
CA PHE A 3 -0.18 10.01 3.07
C PHE A 3 0.32 8.78 2.31
N GLU A 4 1.57 8.81 1.86
CA GLU A 4 2.12 7.81 0.93
C GLU A 4 3.54 7.40 1.29
N ALA A 5 3.94 6.20 0.86
CA ALA A 5 5.34 5.78 0.80
C ALA A 5 5.84 5.92 -0.64
N SER A 6 6.69 6.91 -0.90
CA SER A 6 7.27 7.20 -2.22
C SER A 6 8.73 7.66 -2.08
N GLY A 7 9.66 6.72 -1.95
CA GLY A 7 11.05 6.98 -1.53
C GLY A 7 11.20 7.15 -0.01
N ASN A 8 10.34 7.95 0.60
CA ASN A 8 10.08 7.95 2.04
C ASN A 8 8.57 8.14 2.31
N VAL A 9 8.15 7.87 3.54
CA VAL A 9 6.78 8.11 3.98
C VAL A 9 6.56 9.58 4.25
N ARG A 10 5.57 10.19 3.57
CA ARG A 10 5.31 11.63 3.65
C ARG A 10 3.86 12.00 3.34
N TYR A 11 3.52 13.25 3.62
CA TYR A 11 2.30 13.87 3.15
C TYR A 11 2.55 14.64 1.85
N THR A 12 1.75 14.36 0.83
CA THR A 12 1.78 15.05 -0.46
C THR A 12 0.45 15.78 -0.70
N PRO A 13 0.46 17.03 -1.19
CA PRO A 13 -0.77 17.71 -1.60
C PRO A 13 -1.55 16.88 -2.63
N LEU A 14 -2.87 16.79 -2.50
CA LEU A 14 -3.69 15.91 -3.34
C LEU A 14 -3.48 16.19 -4.84
N GLN A 15 -3.49 17.47 -5.24
CA GLN A 15 -3.27 17.84 -6.63
C GLN A 15 -1.89 17.39 -7.14
N LYS A 16 -0.84 17.61 -6.34
CA LYS A 16 0.52 17.17 -6.68
C LYS A 16 0.62 15.65 -6.81
N TRP A 17 -0.07 14.91 -5.93
CA TRP A 17 -0.14 13.45 -6.01
C TRP A 17 -0.82 12.99 -7.30
N ILE A 18 -1.95 13.60 -7.67
CA ILE A 18 -2.67 13.33 -8.93
C ILE A 18 -1.78 13.64 -10.14
N ASP A 19 -1.03 14.75 -10.11
CA ASP A 19 -0.15 15.16 -11.21
C ASP A 19 1.01 14.19 -11.46
N HIS A 20 1.38 13.33 -10.50
CA HIS A 20 2.37 12.26 -10.70
C HIS A 20 1.79 11.01 -11.39
N GLY A 21 0.46 10.86 -11.41
CA GLY A 21 -0.20 9.70 -12.00
C GLY A 21 -0.20 9.75 -13.53
N VAL A 22 -0.07 8.58 -14.17
CA VAL A 22 -0.21 8.47 -15.63
C VAL A 22 -1.59 8.96 -16.04
N GLY A 23 -1.64 9.93 -16.96
CA GLY A 23 -2.89 10.53 -17.42
C GLY A 23 -3.64 11.34 -16.36
N LYS A 24 -3.05 11.57 -15.18
CA LYS A 24 -3.72 12.15 -14.00
C LYS A 24 -4.97 11.37 -13.56
N SER A 25 -5.04 10.10 -13.94
CA SER A 25 -6.15 9.22 -13.60
C SER A 25 -6.04 8.71 -12.17
N TYR A 26 -7.16 8.59 -11.48
CA TYR A 26 -7.22 8.01 -10.14
C TYR A 26 -8.59 7.40 -9.83
N VAL A 27 -8.59 6.46 -8.89
CA VAL A 27 -9.80 5.91 -8.28
C VAL A 27 -9.66 6.05 -6.76
N ALA A 28 -10.69 6.59 -6.11
CA ALA A 28 -10.74 6.69 -4.66
C ALA A 28 -11.70 5.66 -4.09
N LYS A 29 -11.20 4.88 -3.12
CA LYS A 29 -11.96 3.89 -2.36
C LYS A 29 -12.21 4.39 -0.94
N ARG A 30 -13.35 4.03 -0.37
CA ARG A 30 -13.72 4.30 1.04
C ARG A 30 -14.31 3.06 1.67
N LEU A 31 -14.16 2.90 2.99
CA LEU A 31 -14.88 1.86 3.72
C LEU A 31 -16.40 2.08 3.62
N LYS A 32 -17.14 1.02 3.31
CA LYS A 32 -18.61 1.01 3.31
C LYS A 32 -19.18 1.32 4.70
N GLN A 33 -18.48 0.86 5.73
CA GLN A 33 -18.78 1.18 7.13
C GLN A 33 -17.75 2.21 7.61
N PRO A 34 -18.17 3.46 7.89
CA PRO A 34 -17.26 4.50 8.34
C PRO A 34 -16.54 4.12 9.63
N LEU A 35 -15.28 4.56 9.76
CA LEU A 35 -14.54 4.45 11.02
C LEU A 35 -15.22 5.30 12.10
N SER A 36 -15.19 4.82 13.34
CA SER A 36 -15.55 5.63 14.49
C SER A 36 -14.56 6.77 14.69
N THR A 37 -14.94 7.82 15.42
CA THR A 37 -14.05 8.95 15.75
C THR A 37 -12.75 8.46 16.42
N ALA A 38 -12.84 7.48 17.31
CA ALA A 38 -11.67 6.90 17.97
C ALA A 38 -10.74 6.16 16.99
N GLN A 39 -11.30 5.41 16.03
CA GLN A 39 -10.51 4.74 15.00
C GLN A 39 -9.84 5.73 14.05
N VAL A 40 -10.51 6.84 13.68
CA VAL A 40 -9.91 7.92 12.88
C VAL A 40 -8.76 8.58 13.64
N GLN A 41 -8.92 8.85 14.94
CA GLN A 41 -7.85 9.39 15.77
C GLN A 41 -6.66 8.43 15.85
N ALA A 42 -6.91 7.14 16.08
CA ALA A 42 -5.87 6.12 16.09
C ALA A 42 -5.13 6.03 14.74
N LEU A 43 -5.84 6.15 13.61
CA LEU A 43 -5.25 6.13 12.27
C LEU A 43 -4.33 7.34 12.04
N ASN A 44 -4.74 8.53 12.49
CA ASN A 44 -3.90 9.72 12.45
C ASN A 44 -2.67 9.62 13.37
N GLN A 45 -2.80 8.99 14.54
CA GLN A 45 -1.67 8.74 15.44
C GLN A 45 -0.66 7.76 14.82
N GLN A 46 -1.13 6.70 14.13
CA GLN A 46 -0.26 5.78 13.40
C GLN A 46 0.58 6.49 12.34
N ALA A 47 0.05 7.55 11.71
CA ALA A 47 0.84 8.30 10.73
C ALA A 47 2.15 8.85 11.35
N GLY A 48 2.13 9.32 12.60
CA GLY A 48 3.33 9.78 13.30
C GLY A 48 4.41 8.70 13.47
N TYR A 49 4.02 7.43 13.58
CA TYR A 49 4.96 6.31 13.64
C TYR A 49 5.65 6.04 12.29
N PHE A 50 4.93 6.21 11.17
CA PHE A 50 5.42 5.86 9.84
C PHE A 50 6.11 7.02 9.12
N VAL A 51 5.77 8.28 9.40
CA VAL A 51 6.38 9.45 8.74
C VAL A 51 7.91 9.36 8.76
N GLY A 52 8.53 9.55 7.59
CA GLY A 52 9.97 9.56 7.42
C GLY A 52 10.62 8.18 7.21
N LYS A 53 9.89 7.07 7.40
CA LYS A 53 10.44 5.73 7.10
C LYS A 53 10.85 5.62 5.63
N PRO A 54 11.98 4.96 5.34
CA PRO A 54 12.43 4.75 3.97
C PRO A 54 11.50 3.81 3.21
N TYR A 55 11.49 3.92 1.90
CA TYR A 55 10.73 3.02 1.04
C TYR A 55 11.37 1.64 0.99
N ASP A 56 10.55 0.61 1.19
CA ASP A 56 10.98 -0.77 1.10
C ASP A 56 11.02 -1.24 -0.36
N ILE A 57 12.23 -1.37 -0.90
CA ILE A 57 12.44 -1.89 -2.26
C ILE A 57 12.39 -3.42 -2.30
N LEU A 58 12.57 -4.11 -1.18
CA LEU A 58 12.58 -5.57 -1.06
C LEU A 58 11.21 -6.15 -0.69
N PHE A 59 10.20 -5.31 -0.43
CA PHE A 59 8.84 -5.74 -0.07
C PHE A 59 8.84 -6.74 1.09
N GLY A 60 9.66 -6.50 2.10
CA GLY A 60 9.62 -7.21 3.37
C GLY A 60 8.39 -6.80 4.19
N TRP A 61 8.12 -7.55 5.25
CA TRP A 61 6.98 -7.29 6.14
C TRP A 61 7.36 -6.64 7.48
N SER A 62 8.62 -6.28 7.65
CA SER A 62 9.10 -5.60 8.86
C SER A 62 8.63 -4.13 8.91
N ASP A 63 8.92 -3.41 9.99
CA ASP A 63 8.61 -1.97 10.09
C ASP A 63 9.84 -1.07 9.83
N THR A 64 10.99 -1.62 9.43
CA THR A 64 12.22 -0.82 9.22
C THR A 64 12.07 0.17 8.07
N ASP A 65 11.48 -0.31 7.00
CA ASP A 65 11.14 0.31 5.74
C ASP A 65 9.71 -0.09 5.39
N ILE A 66 9.08 0.63 4.46
CA ILE A 66 7.68 0.34 4.12
C ILE A 66 7.34 0.71 2.69
N TYR A 67 6.58 -0.15 2.01
CA TYR A 67 6.07 0.15 0.66
C TYR A 67 4.62 0.63 0.69
N CYS A 68 4.12 1.08 -0.46
CA CYS A 68 2.91 1.89 -0.56
C CYS A 68 1.64 1.20 -0.04
N SER A 69 1.36 -0.04 -0.45
CA SER A 69 0.18 -0.78 0.01
C SER A 69 0.32 -1.30 1.43
N GLU A 70 1.52 -1.72 1.84
CA GLU A 70 1.81 -2.14 3.21
C GLU A 70 1.53 -1.02 4.22
N LEU A 71 1.96 0.21 3.93
CA LEU A 71 1.69 1.38 4.76
C LEU A 71 0.20 1.51 5.06
N VAL A 72 -0.62 1.53 4.01
CA VAL A 72 -2.06 1.71 4.16
C VAL A 72 -2.68 0.52 4.89
N TRP A 73 -2.31 -0.71 4.55
CA TRP A 73 -2.83 -1.90 5.20
C TRP A 73 -2.49 -1.95 6.69
N LYS A 74 -1.22 -1.72 7.06
CA LYS A 74 -0.77 -1.71 8.46
C LYS A 74 -1.44 -0.60 9.27
N MET A 75 -1.66 0.58 8.69
CA MET A 75 -2.40 1.66 9.36
C MET A 75 -3.84 1.26 9.71
N TYR A 76 -4.59 0.72 8.75
CA TYR A 76 -5.97 0.29 9.00
C TYR A 76 -6.04 -0.88 9.97
N PHE A 77 -5.13 -1.84 9.85
CA PHE A 77 -5.08 -2.98 10.74
C PHE A 77 -4.77 -2.56 12.19
N ARG A 78 -3.77 -1.69 12.39
CA ARG A 78 -3.36 -1.24 13.74
C ARG A 78 -4.35 -0.28 14.38
N ALA A 79 -4.98 0.60 13.61
CA ALA A 79 -5.90 1.60 14.14
C ALA A 79 -7.31 1.05 14.37
N ALA A 80 -7.75 0.09 13.56
CA ALA A 80 -9.15 -0.33 13.51
C ALA A 80 -9.35 -1.86 13.49
N GLY A 81 -8.29 -2.66 13.46
CA GLY A 81 -8.38 -4.13 13.33
C GLY A 81 -8.84 -4.59 11.94
N LEU A 82 -8.88 -3.68 10.95
CA LEU A 82 -9.45 -3.95 9.63
C LEU A 82 -8.37 -4.46 8.67
N LYS A 83 -8.60 -5.65 8.11
CA LYS A 83 -7.78 -6.22 7.03
C LYS A 83 -8.37 -5.82 5.68
N ILE A 84 -7.92 -4.68 5.16
CA ILE A 84 -8.36 -4.17 3.85
C ILE A 84 -7.60 -4.86 2.72
N GLY A 85 -8.05 -6.06 2.37
CA GLY A 85 -7.41 -6.93 1.39
C GLY A 85 -6.66 -8.09 2.04
N THR A 86 -6.40 -9.12 1.23
CA THR A 86 -5.76 -10.36 1.67
C THR A 86 -4.25 -10.24 1.51
N VAL A 87 -3.52 -10.46 2.61
CA VAL A 87 -2.05 -10.61 2.58
C VAL A 87 -1.72 -11.96 1.95
N GLN A 88 -0.82 -11.94 0.97
CA GLN A 88 -0.38 -13.10 0.20
C GLN A 88 1.11 -13.36 0.48
N ARG A 89 1.64 -14.50 0.04
CA ARG A 89 3.09 -14.73 -0.01
C ARG A 89 3.62 -14.37 -1.38
N ILE A 90 4.90 -14.04 -1.49
CA ILE A 90 5.55 -13.76 -2.79
C ILE A 90 5.29 -14.89 -3.81
N GLU A 91 5.34 -16.14 -3.37
CA GLU A 91 5.09 -17.29 -4.25
C GLU A 91 3.67 -17.41 -4.79
N ASP A 92 2.70 -16.71 -4.18
CA ASP A 92 1.30 -16.73 -4.62
C ASP A 92 1.04 -15.78 -5.81
N PHE A 93 2.02 -14.95 -6.18
CA PHE A 93 1.93 -14.04 -7.34
C PHE A 93 2.39 -14.71 -8.65
N ASP A 94 1.92 -14.19 -9.79
CA ASP A 94 2.45 -14.63 -11.09
C ASP A 94 3.84 -14.03 -11.34
N LEU A 95 4.87 -14.86 -11.11
CA LEU A 95 6.27 -14.53 -11.33
C LEU A 95 6.80 -15.06 -12.68
N SER A 96 5.93 -15.57 -13.56
CA SER A 96 6.34 -16.31 -14.74
C SER A 96 6.89 -15.43 -15.87
N SER A 97 6.42 -14.17 -15.94
CA SER A 97 6.73 -13.28 -17.05
C SER A 97 8.22 -12.90 -17.11
N PRO A 98 8.83 -12.80 -18.32
CA PRO A 98 10.24 -12.43 -18.45
C PRO A 98 10.58 -11.07 -17.83
N ALA A 99 9.67 -10.10 -17.92
CA ALA A 99 9.85 -8.78 -17.33
C ALA A 99 9.89 -8.84 -15.78
N VAL A 100 8.96 -9.60 -15.18
CA VAL A 100 8.94 -9.80 -13.71
C VAL A 100 10.19 -10.51 -13.24
N LYS A 101 10.62 -11.58 -13.93
CA LYS A 101 11.86 -12.30 -13.61
C LYS A 101 13.10 -11.40 -13.64
N LYS A 102 13.19 -10.48 -14.61
CA LYS A 102 14.30 -9.51 -14.69
C LYS A 102 14.30 -8.55 -13.50
N ILE A 103 13.14 -8.04 -13.10
CA ILE A 103 12.99 -7.17 -11.93
C ILE A 103 13.36 -7.92 -10.64
N ILE A 104 12.87 -9.16 -10.49
CA ILE A 104 13.20 -10.02 -9.35
C ILE A 104 14.71 -10.24 -9.26
N LYS A 105 15.37 -10.63 -10.35
CA LYS A 105 16.82 -10.87 -10.36
C LYS A 105 17.61 -9.61 -10.02
N ALA A 106 17.20 -8.45 -10.53
CA ALA A 106 17.85 -7.18 -10.23
C ALA A 106 17.72 -6.77 -8.76
N ARG A 107 16.62 -7.17 -8.11
CA ARG A 107 16.26 -6.76 -6.74
C ARG A 107 16.73 -7.74 -5.68
N TYR A 108 16.53 -9.03 -5.91
CA TYR A 108 16.78 -10.10 -4.93
C TYR A 108 17.96 -11.00 -5.30
N GLY A 109 18.58 -10.80 -6.48
CA GLY A 109 19.57 -11.74 -6.99
C GLY A 109 18.97 -13.13 -7.12
N ASP A 110 19.64 -14.12 -6.52
CA ASP A 110 19.18 -15.52 -6.48
C ASP A 110 18.41 -15.89 -5.20
N LYS A 111 18.14 -14.92 -4.31
CA LYS A 111 17.55 -15.14 -2.98
C LYS A 111 16.19 -14.48 -2.86
N LEU A 112 15.23 -14.88 -3.69
CA LEU A 112 13.85 -14.41 -3.57
C LEU A 112 13.20 -15.03 -2.31
N PRO A 113 12.68 -14.23 -1.37
CA PRO A 113 12.06 -14.76 -0.15
C PRO A 113 10.60 -15.17 -0.44
N LEU A 114 10.42 -16.36 -1.01
CA LEU A 114 9.11 -16.87 -1.47
C LEU A 114 8.00 -16.84 -0.40
N ASN A 115 8.36 -17.04 0.87
CA ASN A 115 7.43 -17.04 2.00
C ASN A 115 7.16 -15.64 2.60
N GLU A 116 7.79 -14.59 2.10
CA GLU A 116 7.61 -13.22 2.60
C GLU A 116 6.18 -12.76 2.39
N GLN A 117 5.62 -12.08 3.40
CA GLN A 117 4.26 -11.57 3.35
C GLN A 117 4.21 -10.28 2.53
N VAL A 118 3.25 -10.21 1.61
CA VAL A 118 3.06 -9.07 0.73
C VAL A 118 1.58 -8.74 0.58
N ILE A 119 1.25 -7.45 0.61
CA ILE A 119 -0.07 -6.93 0.27
C ILE A 119 0.04 -6.08 -1.00
N SER A 120 -0.64 -6.46 -2.06
CA SER A 120 -0.61 -5.70 -3.32
C SER A 120 -1.65 -4.56 -3.33
N PRO A 121 -1.43 -3.48 -4.09
CA PRO A 121 -2.44 -2.44 -4.28
C PRO A 121 -3.77 -2.98 -4.80
N VAL A 122 -3.75 -3.97 -5.69
CA VAL A 122 -4.96 -4.61 -6.24
C VAL A 122 -5.71 -5.41 -5.18
N ALA A 123 -5.01 -6.17 -4.33
CA ALA A 123 -5.65 -6.91 -3.24
C ALA A 123 -6.38 -5.98 -2.25
N MET A 124 -5.83 -4.78 -2.02
CA MET A 124 -6.52 -3.75 -1.24
C MET A 124 -7.71 -3.15 -2.00
N PHE A 125 -7.52 -2.82 -3.27
CA PHE A 125 -8.53 -2.20 -4.12
C PHE A 125 -9.80 -3.05 -4.26
N ASP A 126 -9.62 -4.37 -4.33
CA ASP A 126 -10.69 -5.37 -4.46
C ASP A 126 -11.29 -5.80 -3.11
N SER A 127 -10.85 -5.20 -2.00
CA SER A 127 -11.37 -5.53 -0.68
C SER A 127 -12.90 -5.34 -0.63
N PRO A 128 -13.66 -6.35 -0.15
CA PRO A 128 -15.12 -6.25 -0.07
C PRO A 128 -15.61 -5.21 0.94
N LEU A 129 -14.71 -4.73 1.81
CA LEU A 129 -14.98 -3.66 2.78
C LEU A 129 -15.07 -2.29 2.12
N LEU A 130 -14.59 -2.14 0.89
CA LEU A 130 -14.46 -0.86 0.21
C LEU A 130 -15.51 -0.66 -0.89
N GLU A 131 -15.85 0.60 -1.13
CA GLU A 131 -16.64 1.07 -2.25
C GLU A 131 -15.91 2.21 -2.98
N THR A 132 -16.18 2.35 -4.28
CA THR A 132 -15.64 3.45 -5.08
C THR A 132 -16.44 4.72 -4.80
N VAL A 133 -15.76 5.80 -4.42
CA VAL A 133 -16.37 7.11 -4.13
C VAL A 133 -15.96 8.21 -5.11
N ALA A 134 -14.92 7.98 -5.91
CA ALA A 134 -14.55 8.82 -7.04
C ALA A 134 -13.76 8.01 -8.08
N SER A 135 -13.90 8.35 -9.35
CA SER A 135 -13.11 7.81 -10.46
C SER A 135 -12.89 8.91 -11.49
N VAL A 136 -11.64 9.09 -11.91
CA VAL A 136 -11.25 10.06 -12.94
C VAL A 136 -10.31 9.36 -13.91
N GLY A 137 -10.67 9.37 -15.19
CA GLY A 137 -9.83 8.84 -16.28
C GLY A 137 -9.54 7.33 -16.20
N TYR A 138 -10.42 6.56 -15.55
CA TYR A 138 -10.35 5.10 -15.43
C TYR A 138 -11.48 4.45 -16.23
#